data_AF-A0A7W0T694-F1
#
_entry.id   AF-A0A7W0T694-F1
#
_cell.length_a   1.000
_cell.length_b   1.000
_cell.length_c   1.000
_cell.angle_alpha   90.00
_cell.angle_beta   90.00
_cell.angle_gamma   90.00
#
_symmetry.space_group_name_H-M   'P 1'
#
loop_
_entity.id
_entity.type
_entity.pdbx_description
1 polymer ?
#
loop_
_entity_poly.entity_id
_entity_poly.type
_entity_poly.pdbx_seq_one_letter_code
_entity_poly.pdbx_strand_id
1 'polypeptide(L)'
;TVDDDPDPDVFPSDPLLERGQRERLAALRAERDQAEVDAGLDDLRAAARGSDNVLYPMKDALRARATLGEVSDALREVFGTHTP
;
A
#
# COMPACT_ATOMS: atom_id res chain seq x y z
N THR A 1 10.95 -43.03 14.53
CA THR A 1 9.70 -43.12 13.77
C THR A 1 8.91 -41.88 14.09
N VAL A 2 9.11 -40.83 13.31
CA VAL A 2 8.42 -39.54 13.41
C VAL A 2 7.61 -39.44 12.13
N ASP A 3 6.58 -40.26 11.99
CA ASP A 3 5.82 -40.38 10.73
C ASP A 3 4.35 -40.73 11.00
N ASP A 4 3.71 -40.09 11.99
CA ASP A 4 2.26 -40.29 12.21
C ASP A 4 1.58 -39.11 12.95
N ASP A 5 2.08 -37.88 12.76
CA ASP A 5 1.32 -36.69 13.16
C ASP A 5 0.33 -36.37 12.02
N PRO A 6 -0.97 -36.18 12.31
CA PRO A 6 -1.94 -35.83 11.29
C PRO A 6 -1.56 -34.47 10.67
N ASP A 7 -1.69 -34.38 9.34
CA ASP A 7 -1.47 -33.12 8.63
C ASP A 7 -2.36 -32.02 9.26
N PRO A 8 -1.79 -30.82 9.51
CA PRO A 8 -2.53 -29.75 10.16
C PRO A 8 -3.70 -29.30 9.28
N ASP A 9 -4.86 -29.08 9.90
CA ASP A 9 -6.02 -28.52 9.21
C ASP A 9 -5.73 -27.07 8.80
N VAL A 10 -5.73 -26.82 7.48
CA VAL A 10 -5.40 -25.51 6.91
C VAL A 10 -6.68 -24.73 6.66
N PHE A 11 -6.81 -23.59 7.34
CA PHE A 11 -7.92 -22.68 7.10
C PHE A 11 -7.88 -22.14 5.66
N PRO A 12 -8.93 -22.35 4.83
CA PRO A 12 -8.91 -21.97 3.44
C PRO A 12 -9.05 -20.45 3.27
N SER A 13 -8.39 -19.89 2.26
CA SER A 13 -8.60 -18.50 1.86
C SER A 13 -9.96 -18.31 1.19
N ASP A 14 -10.72 -17.29 1.59
CA ASP A 14 -11.99 -16.93 0.94
C ASP A 14 -11.74 -16.13 -0.36
N PRO A 15 -12.10 -16.66 -1.54
CA PRO A 15 -11.90 -15.96 -2.82
C PRO A 15 -12.75 -14.69 -2.98
N LEU A 16 -13.82 -14.52 -2.20
CA LEU A 16 -14.66 -13.32 -2.27
C LEU A 16 -14.00 -12.09 -1.64
N LEU A 17 -13.00 -12.29 -0.78
CA LEU A 17 -12.27 -11.18 -0.14
C LEU A 17 -11.54 -10.30 -1.17
N GLU A 18 -10.94 -10.90 -2.19
CA GLU A 18 -10.26 -10.18 -3.27
C GLU A 18 -11.24 -9.29 -4.03
N ARG A 19 -12.40 -9.84 -4.40
CA ARG A 19 -13.45 -9.11 -5.10
C ARG A 19 -13.94 -7.93 -4.26
N GLY A 20 -14.25 -8.16 -2.99
CA GLY A 20 -14.68 -7.09 -2.08
C GLY A 20 -13.61 -6.01 -1.89
N GLN A 21 -12.33 -6.39 -1.85
CA GLN A 21 -11.23 -5.42 -1.75
C GLN A 21 -11.10 -4.57 -3.02
N ARG A 22 -11.28 -5.16 -4.21
CA ARG A 22 -11.30 -4.41 -5.48
C ARG A 22 -12.43 -3.39 -5.54
N GLU A 23 -13.63 -3.79 -5.12
CA GLU A 23 -14.81 -2.92 -5.10
C GLU A 23 -14.59 -1.73 -4.13
N ARG A 24 -14.07 -1.99 -2.92
CA ARG A 24 -13.70 -0.93 -1.97
C ARG A 24 -12.62 0.01 -2.52
N LEU A 25 -11.60 -0.53 -3.18
CA LEU A 25 -10.53 0.26 -3.78
C LEU A 25 -11.05 1.16 -4.90
N ALA A 26 -11.96 0.67 -5.73
CA ALA A 26 -12.59 1.46 -6.78
C ALA A 26 -13.43 2.61 -6.21
N ALA A 27 -14.26 2.33 -5.20
CA ALA A 27 -15.04 3.36 -4.51
C ALA A 27 -14.16 4.43 -3.85
N LEU A 28 -13.10 4.00 -3.13
CA LEU A 28 -12.12 4.90 -2.52
C LEU A 28 -11.53 5.89 -3.53
N ARG A 29 -11.15 5.39 -4.71
CA ARG A 29 -10.56 6.22 -5.78
C ARG A 29 -11.57 7.15 -6.44
N ALA A 30 -12.83 6.75 -6.52
CA ALA A 30 -13.90 7.57 -7.12
C ALA A 30 -14.33 8.74 -6.23
N GLU A 31 -14.23 8.59 -4.90
CA GLU A 31 -14.72 9.58 -3.93
C GLU A 31 -13.67 10.56 -3.41
N ARG A 32 -12.37 10.24 -3.56
CA ARG A 32 -11.29 11.06 -2.99
C ARG A 32 -11.06 12.34 -3.79
N ASP A 33 -10.51 13.36 -3.12
CA ASP A 33 -9.93 14.50 -3.81
C ASP A 33 -8.60 14.05 -4.45
N GLN A 34 -8.59 13.94 -5.78
CA GLN A 34 -7.40 13.47 -6.49
C GLN A 34 -6.25 14.49 -6.42
N ALA A 35 -6.53 15.79 -6.36
CA ALA A 35 -5.50 16.81 -6.29
C ALA A 35 -4.79 16.79 -4.94
N GLU A 36 -5.52 16.56 -3.84
CA GLU A 36 -4.90 16.39 -2.52
C GLU A 36 -4.01 15.14 -2.44
N VAL A 37 -4.45 14.04 -3.07
CA VAL A 37 -3.64 12.81 -3.16
C VAL A 37 -2.35 13.07 -3.93
N ASP A 38 -2.45 13.69 -5.11
CA ASP A 38 -1.30 13.95 -5.97
C ASP A 38 -0.29 14.87 -5.25
N ALA A 39 -0.77 15.93 -4.60
CA ALA A 39 0.07 16.83 -3.79
C ALA A 39 0.79 16.08 -2.65
N GLY A 40 0.07 15.26 -1.88
CA GLY A 40 0.68 14.49 -0.79
C GLY A 40 1.72 13.48 -1.28
N LEU A 41 1.48 12.83 -2.42
CA LEU A 41 2.45 11.92 -3.03
C LEU A 41 3.68 12.65 -3.58
N ASP A 42 3.51 13.85 -4.11
CA ASP A 42 4.63 14.67 -4.59
C ASP A 42 5.51 15.18 -3.44
N ASP A 43 4.92 15.61 -2.33
CA ASP A 43 5.64 15.96 -1.11
C ASP A 43 6.41 14.75 -0.55
N LEU A 44 5.80 13.56 -0.61
CA LEU A 44 6.46 12.31 -0.22
C LEU A 44 7.68 12.01 -1.11
N ARG A 45 7.54 12.16 -2.44
CA ARG A 45 8.67 12.00 -3.37
C ARG A 45 9.76 13.03 -3.11
N ALA A 46 9.41 14.27 -2.80
CA ALA A 46 10.37 15.32 -2.48
C ALA A 46 11.17 14.98 -1.21
N ALA A 47 10.49 14.61 -0.13
CA ALA A 47 11.15 14.17 1.11
C ALA A 47 12.04 12.94 0.90
N ALA A 48 11.57 11.97 0.10
CA ALA A 48 12.33 10.77 -0.23
C ALA A 48 13.62 11.06 -1.03
N ARG A 49 13.63 12.07 -1.92
CA ARG A 49 14.85 12.48 -2.65
C ARG A 49 15.85 13.21 -1.75
N GLY A 50 15.38 13.80 -0.66
CA GLY A 50 16.17 14.57 0.29
C GLY A 50 16.65 13.74 1.48
N SER A 51 16.71 14.40 2.63
CA SER A 51 17.05 13.80 3.93
C SER A 51 15.95 14.03 4.98
N ASP A 52 14.80 14.50 4.53
CA ASP A 52 13.66 14.79 5.40
C ASP A 52 12.97 13.50 5.87
N ASN A 53 12.24 13.61 6.97
CA ASN A 53 11.48 12.48 7.48
C ASN A 53 10.23 12.22 6.63
N VAL A 54 10.24 11.11 5.88
CA VAL A 54 9.13 10.69 4.99
C VAL A 54 7.82 10.37 5.71
N LEU A 55 7.84 10.14 7.03
CA LEU A 55 6.64 9.76 7.78
C LEU A 55 5.57 10.86 7.77
N TYR A 56 5.97 12.13 7.77
CA TYR A 56 5.03 13.27 7.77
C TYR A 56 4.26 13.38 6.45
N PRO A 57 4.90 13.54 5.27
CA PRO A 57 4.17 13.59 4.01
C PRO A 57 3.43 12.28 3.69
N MET A 58 3.96 11.11 4.11
CA MET A 58 3.23 9.85 3.98
C MET A 58 1.90 9.86 4.73
N LYS A 59 1.90 10.35 5.98
CA LYS A 59 0.68 10.45 6.79
C LYS A 59 -0.33 11.40 6.13
N ASP A 60 0.14 12.48 5.52
CA ASP A 60 -0.74 13.44 4.87
C ASP A 60 -1.31 12.89 3.55
N ALA A 61 -0.51 12.19 2.74
CA ALA A 61 -1.00 11.45 1.57
C ALA A 61 -2.05 10.39 1.95
N LEU A 62 -1.82 9.62 3.02
CA LEU A 62 -2.78 8.63 3.51
C LEU A 62 -4.08 9.27 4.02
N ARG A 63 -4.02 10.45 4.65
CA ARG A 63 -5.21 11.21 5.05
C ARG A 63 -6.01 11.72 3.86
N ALA A 64 -5.33 12.12 2.78
CA ALA A 64 -5.94 12.44 1.50
C ALA A 64 -6.50 11.21 0.76
N ARG A 65 -6.42 10.01 1.36
CA ARG A 65 -6.86 8.73 0.81
C ARG A 65 -6.01 8.22 -0.37
N ALA A 66 -4.71 8.50 -0.34
CA ALA A 66 -3.74 7.69 -1.08
C ALA A 66 -3.77 6.24 -0.56
N THR A 67 -3.53 5.30 -1.47
CA THR A 67 -3.50 3.87 -1.16
C THR A 67 -2.10 3.43 -0.78
N LEU A 68 -1.98 2.29 -0.09
CA LEU A 68 -0.67 1.69 0.20
C LEU A 68 0.17 1.46 -1.06
N GLY A 69 -0.48 1.04 -2.16
CA GLY A 69 0.17 0.85 -3.45
C GLY A 69 0.77 2.16 -3.97
N GLU A 70 -0.03 3.22 -4.04
CA GLU A 70 0.43 4.53 -4.54
C GLU A 70 1.57 5.13 -3.70
N VAL A 71 1.49 5.01 -2.37
CA VAL A 71 2.57 5.44 -1.46
C VAL A 71 3.84 4.62 -1.70
N SER A 72 3.70 3.30 -1.85
CA SER A 72 4.84 2.41 -2.12
C SER A 72 5.46 2.67 -3.49
N ASP A 73 4.64 2.96 -4.49
CA ASP A 73 5.07 3.29 -5.85
C ASP A 73 5.84 4.60 -5.86
N ALA A 74 5.33 5.65 -5.20
CA ALA A 74 6.03 6.93 -5.05
C ALA A 74 7.42 6.78 -4.40
N LEU A 75 7.55 5.92 -3.39
CA LEU A 75 8.85 5.62 -2.78
C LEU A 75 9.74 4.78 -3.70
N ARG A 76 9.17 3.82 -4.43
CA ARG A 76 9.90 2.98 -5.40
C ARG A 76 10.47 3.80 -6.55
N GLU A 77 9.77 4.84 -7.01
CA GLU A 77 10.27 5.76 -8.03
C GLU A 77 11.57 6.45 -7.61
N VAL A 78 11.78 6.68 -6.31
CA VAL A 78 12.97 7.36 -5.78
C VAL A 78 14.05 6.37 -5.33
N PHE A 79 13.67 5.35 -4.59
CA PHE A 79 14.61 4.39 -3.97
C PHE A 79 14.90 3.17 -4.83
N GLY A 80 14.08 2.89 -5.85
CA GLY A 80 14.10 1.64 -6.59
C GLY A 80 13.51 0.48 -5.79
N THR A 81 13.79 -0.74 -6.24
CA THR A 81 13.40 -1.99 -5.57
C THR A 81 14.65 -2.79 -5.26
N HIS A 82 14.71 -3.39 -4.08
CA HIS A 82 15.80 -4.29 -3.72
C HIS A 82 15.71 -5.58 -4.55
N THR A 83 16.82 -5.95 -5.19
CA THR A 83 17.02 -7.27 -5.81
C THR A 83 18.11 -7.99 -5.01
N PRO A 84 17.80 -9.13 -4.37
CA PRO A 84 18.77 -9.91 -3.60
C PRO A 84 19.94 -10.46 -4.42
#